data_AF-M3B1M8-F1
#
_entry.id   AF-M3B1M8-F1
#
_cell.length_a   1.000
_cell.length_b   1.000
_cell.length_c   1.000
_cell.angle_alpha   90.00
_cell.angle_beta   90.00
_cell.angle_gamma   90.00
#
_symmetry.space_group_name_H-M   'P 1'
#
loop_
_entity.id
_entity.type
_entity.pdbx_description
1 polymer ?
#
loop_
_entity_poly.entity_id
_entity_poly.type
_entity_poly.pdbx_seq_one_letter_code
_entity_poly.pdbx_strand_id
1 'polypeptide(L)'
;MVTRQPTAEAVGEWPGMSFGIEAPQALAALGCPNGAGLAWLLIQHKETLGSRMVDRVHIFDCKRYLGNGRGEWCLYLHITDSPVVP
;
A
#
# COMPACT_ATOMS: atom_id res chain seq x y z
N MET A 1 22.99 15.77 -4.35
CA MET A 1 22.25 15.51 -5.60
C MET A 1 20.83 15.14 -5.23
N VAL A 2 19.84 15.99 -5.50
CA VAL A 2 18.43 15.62 -5.34
C VAL A 2 18.06 14.83 -6.58
N THR A 3 17.99 13.50 -6.47
CA THR A 3 17.46 12.67 -7.55
C THR A 3 16.00 13.07 -7.77
N ARG A 4 15.63 13.31 -9.04
CA ARG A 4 14.25 13.59 -9.46
C ARG A 4 13.32 12.58 -8.78
N GLN A 5 12.31 13.06 -8.05
CA GLN A 5 11.31 12.16 -7.47
C GLN A 5 10.68 11.34 -8.60
N PRO A 6 10.63 10.00 -8.50
CA PRO A 6 9.95 9.19 -9.49
C PRO A 6 8.49 9.65 -9.62
N THR A 7 7.97 9.71 -10.84
CA THR A 7 6.57 10.06 -11.11
C THR A 7 5.70 8.81 -11.10
N ALA A 8 4.37 8.96 -11.01
CA ALA A 8 3.45 7.80 -10.98
C ALA A 8 3.63 6.93 -12.23
N GLU A 9 3.92 7.52 -13.39
CA GLU A 9 4.15 6.78 -14.63
C GLU A 9 5.36 5.83 -14.53
N ALA A 10 6.32 6.11 -13.65
CA ALA A 10 7.51 5.28 -13.47
C ALA A 10 7.23 3.94 -12.76
N VAL A 11 6.11 3.83 -12.03
CA VAL A 11 5.69 2.57 -11.39
C VAL A 11 4.79 1.70 -12.26
N GLY A 12 4.31 2.22 -13.40
CA GLY A 12 3.44 1.51 -14.34
C GLY A 12 1.99 1.37 -13.86
N GLU A 13 1.11 0.87 -14.73
CA GLU A 13 -0.28 0.58 -14.40
C GLU A 13 -0.41 -0.65 -13.50
N TRP A 14 -1.59 -0.86 -12.92
CA TRP A 14 -1.89 -2.04 -12.10
C TRP A 14 -1.40 -3.35 -12.76
N PRO A 15 -0.70 -4.24 -12.03
CA PRO A 15 -0.47 -4.23 -10.58
C PRO A 15 0.75 -3.41 -10.09
N GLY A 16 1.41 -2.68 -10.99
CA GLY A 16 2.56 -1.83 -10.70
C GLY A 16 3.69 -2.56 -9.99
N MET A 17 4.32 -1.87 -9.02
CA MET A 17 5.38 -2.43 -8.19
C MET A 17 4.81 -3.11 -6.94
N SER A 18 5.24 -4.34 -6.69
CA SER A 18 4.82 -5.15 -5.53
C SER A 18 5.97 -5.25 -4.52
N PHE A 19 5.70 -4.86 -3.28
CA PHE A 19 6.65 -4.92 -2.18
C PHE A 19 6.10 -5.77 -1.04
N GLY A 20 6.88 -6.73 -0.54
CA GLY A 20 6.57 -7.40 0.73
C GLY A 20 6.71 -6.43 1.90
N ILE A 21 6.00 -6.68 3.00
CA ILE A 21 5.90 -5.73 4.11
C ILE A 21 7.24 -5.39 4.78
N GLU A 22 8.22 -6.28 4.70
CA GLU A 22 9.59 -6.08 5.19
C GLU A 22 10.40 -5.08 4.36
N ALA A 23 9.93 -4.73 3.16
CA ALA A 23 10.62 -3.78 2.30
C ALA A 23 10.42 -2.34 2.81
N PRO A 24 11.46 -1.48 2.83
CA PRO A 24 11.34 -0.08 3.25
C PRO A 24 10.27 0.71 2.49
N GLN A 25 10.04 0.39 1.21
CA GLN A 25 9.02 1.00 0.36
C GLN A 25 7.60 0.66 0.85
N ALA A 26 7.37 -0.57 1.30
CA ALA A 26 6.08 -0.99 1.86
C ALA A 26 5.83 -0.32 3.21
N LEU A 27 6.84 -0.23 4.08
CA LEU A 27 6.74 0.48 5.35
C LEU A 27 6.46 1.97 5.16
N ALA A 28 7.12 2.61 4.19
CA ALA A 28 6.84 3.99 3.82
C ALA A 28 5.41 4.17 3.31
N ALA A 29 4.91 3.24 2.48
CA ALA A 29 3.53 3.26 2.01
C ALA A 29 2.51 3.06 3.15
N LEU A 30 2.81 2.23 4.14
CA LEU A 30 2.00 2.10 5.35
C LEU A 30 1.97 3.38 6.19
N GLY A 31 3.07 4.14 6.23
CA GLY A 31 3.15 5.41 6.94
C GLY A 31 2.33 6.55 6.30
N CYS A 32 1.81 6.35 5.08
CA CYS A 32 0.95 7.32 4.43
C CYS A 32 -0.42 7.41 5.14
N PRO A 33 -1.17 8.52 5.00
CA PRO A 33 -2.50 8.66 5.63
C PRO A 33 -3.45 7.49 5.35
N ASN A 34 -3.45 6.96 4.13
CA ASN A 34 -4.27 5.81 3.74
C ASN A 34 -3.82 4.50 4.44
N GLY A 35 -2.52 4.28 4.55
CA GLY A 35 -1.95 3.11 5.23
C GLY A 35 -2.18 3.17 6.74
N ALA A 36 -1.95 4.33 7.35
CA ALA A 36 -2.18 4.58 8.77
C ALA A 36 -3.68 4.42 9.12
N GLY A 37 -4.58 4.94 8.28
CA GLY A 37 -6.02 4.75 8.45
C GLY A 37 -6.43 3.28 8.41
N LEU A 38 -5.87 2.50 7.48
CA LEU A 38 -6.11 1.06 7.45
C LEU A 38 -5.59 0.38 8.72
N ALA A 39 -4.36 0.70 9.15
CA ALA A 39 -3.78 0.13 10.36
C ALA A 39 -4.67 0.41 11.59
N TRP A 40 -5.17 1.64 11.73
CA TRP A 40 -6.12 1.99 12.77
C TRP A 40 -7.41 1.18 12.70
N LEU A 41 -7.97 0.99 11.51
CA LEU A 41 -9.17 0.16 11.32
C LEU A 41 -8.93 -1.29 11.78
N LEU A 42 -7.80 -1.89 11.41
CA LEU A 42 -7.47 -3.26 11.82
C LEU A 42 -7.24 -3.38 13.34
N ILE A 43 -6.62 -2.37 13.96
CA ILE A 43 -6.37 -2.35 15.41
C ILE A 43 -7.69 -2.20 16.18
N GLN A 44 -8.54 -1.23 15.81
CA GLN A 44 -9.77 -0.94 16.55
C GLN A 44 -10.83 -2.03 16.39
N HIS A 45 -10.82 -2.75 15.27
CA HIS A 45 -11.78 -3.84 15.00
C HIS A 45 -11.15 -5.23 15.11
N LYS A 46 -10.07 -5.37 15.89
CA LYS A 46 -9.38 -6.67 16.09
C LYS A 46 -10.30 -7.76 16.63
N GLU A 47 -11.28 -7.40 17.47
CA GLU A 47 -12.25 -8.36 18.04
C GLU A 47 -13.16 -8.98 16.97
N THR A 48 -13.57 -8.19 15.97
CA THR A 48 -14.50 -8.65 14.93
C THR A 48 -13.80 -9.18 13.68
N LEU A 49 -12.65 -8.60 13.33
CA LEU A 49 -11.87 -8.99 12.14
C LEU A 49 -10.84 -10.09 12.45
N GLY A 50 -10.55 -10.33 13.73
CA GLY A 50 -9.44 -11.18 14.16
C GLY A 50 -8.09 -10.49 14.04
N SER A 51 -7.01 -11.25 14.24
CA SER A 51 -5.64 -10.74 14.06
C SER A 51 -5.28 -10.68 12.58
N ARG A 52 -5.37 -9.49 11.98
CA ARG A 52 -5.07 -9.24 10.57
C ARG A 52 -3.81 -8.38 10.41
N MET A 53 -3.07 -8.60 9.33
CA MET A 53 -1.89 -7.80 9.00
C MET A 53 -1.82 -7.51 7.49
N VAL A 54 -1.02 -6.53 7.11
CA VAL A 54 -0.64 -6.29 5.72
C VAL A 54 0.65 -7.05 5.43
N ASP A 55 0.65 -8.01 4.50
CA ASP A 55 1.87 -8.74 4.08
C ASP A 55 2.53 -8.12 2.84
N ARG A 56 1.77 -7.35 2.06
CA ARG A 56 2.20 -6.83 0.76
C ARG A 56 1.50 -5.54 0.38
N VAL A 57 2.24 -4.68 -0.30
CA VAL A 57 1.75 -3.41 -0.85
C VAL A 57 2.06 -3.35 -2.33
N HIS A 58 1.06 -3.00 -3.12
CA HIS A 58 1.22 -2.64 -4.52
C HIS A 58 1.12 -1.12 -4.69
N ILE A 59 2.06 -0.54 -5.43
CA ILE A 59 2.09 0.89 -5.78
C ILE A 59 2.04 1.00 -7.29
N PHE A 60 1.04 1.73 -7.81
CA PHE A 60 0.78 1.79 -9.25
C PHE A 60 0.15 3.12 -9.68
N ASP A 61 0.24 3.42 -10.98
CA ASP A 61 -0.40 4.54 -11.65
C ASP A 61 -1.88 4.24 -11.92
N CYS A 62 -2.74 5.08 -11.35
CA CYS A 62 -4.19 5.00 -11.45
C CYS A 62 -4.80 5.80 -12.60
N LYS A 63 -4.00 6.44 -13.47
CA LYS A 63 -4.50 7.28 -14.57
C LYS A 63 -5.61 6.61 -15.40
N ARG A 64 -5.52 5.30 -15.61
CA ARG A 64 -6.49 4.49 -16.38
C ARG A 64 -7.82 4.35 -15.66
N TYR A 65 -7.82 4.29 -14.33
CA TYR A 65 -9.03 4.11 -13.52
C TYR A 65 -9.75 5.41 -13.23
N LEU A 66 -9.01 6.52 -13.16
CA LEU A 66 -9.57 7.83 -12.83
C LEU A 66 -10.03 8.63 -14.04
N GLY A 67 -9.65 8.21 -15.26
CA GLY A 67 -10.13 8.82 -16.51
C GLY A 67 -9.72 10.28 -16.71
N ASN A 68 -8.86 10.83 -15.85
CA ASN A 68 -8.44 12.22 -15.88
C ASN A 68 -7.13 12.44 -16.66
N GLY A 69 -6.49 11.36 -17.14
CA GLY A 69 -5.26 11.40 -17.92
C GLY A 69 -4.02 11.87 -17.14
N ARG A 70 -4.11 12.06 -15.83
CA ARG A 70 -3.01 12.48 -14.95
C ARG A 70 -2.48 11.27 -14.21
N GLY A 71 -1.16 11.16 -14.09
CA GLY A 71 -0.54 10.14 -13.23
C GLY A 71 -0.97 10.34 -11.79
N GLU A 72 -1.59 9.33 -11.20
CA GLU A 72 -2.03 9.36 -9.80
C GLU A 72 -1.57 8.12 -9.07
N TRP A 73 -1.06 8.32 -7.85
CA TRP A 73 -0.52 7.24 -7.03
C TRP A 73 -1.65 6.49 -6.34
N CYS A 74 -1.77 5.21 -6.64
CA CYS A 74 -2.66 4.31 -5.93
C CYS A 74 -1.88 3.27 -5.13
N LEU A 75 -2.50 2.87 -4.01
CA LEU A 75 -2.03 1.82 -3.14
C LEU A 75 -3.07 0.71 -3.09
N TYR A 76 -2.60 -0.52 -3.19
CA TYR A 76 -3.38 -1.69 -2.80
C TYR A 76 -2.65 -2.41 -1.67
N LEU A 77 -3.33 -2.57 -0.55
CA LEU A 77 -2.80 -3.15 0.68
C LEU A 77 -3.41 -4.55 0.82
N HIS A 78 -2.59 -5.58 0.67
CA HIS A 78 -3.04 -6.96 0.78
C HIS A 78 -3.13 -7.33 2.27
N ILE A 79 -4.34 -7.64 2.73
CA ILE A 79 -4.62 -7.99 4.13
C ILE A 79 -4.71 -9.51 4.24
N THR A 80 -3.96 -10.07 5.16
CA THR A 80 -3.93 -11.50 5.45
C THR A 80 -4.12 -11.76 6.95
N ASP A 81 -4.30 -13.02 7.32
CA ASP A 81 -4.21 -13.45 8.71
C ASP A 81 -2.80 -13.22 9.25
N SER A 82 -2.71 -12.66 10.44
CA SER A 82 -1.46 -12.56 11.16
C SER A 82 -1.00 -13.98 11.55
N PRO A 83 0.29 -14.33 11.38
CA PRO A 83 0.77 -15.62 11.84
C PRO A 83 0.53 -15.77 13.33
N VAL A 84 0.02 -16.92 13.75
CA VAL A 84 -0.10 -17.28 15.16
C VAL A 84 1.32 -17.39 15.71
N VAL A 85 1.76 -16.39 16.47
CA VAL A 85 3.01 -16.48 17.23
C VAL A 85 2.73 -17.45 18.40
N PRO A 86 3.45 -18.60 18.49
CA PRO A 86 3.27 -19.55 19.59
C PRO A 86 3.59 -18.97 20.96
#